data_AF-J9GMQ6-F1
#
_entry.id   AF-J9GMQ6-F1
#
_cell.length_a   1.000
_cell.length_b   1.000
_cell.length_c   1.000
_cell.angle_alpha   90.00
_cell.angle_beta   90.00
_cell.angle_gamma   90.00
#
_symmetry.space_group_name_H-M   'P 1'
#
loop_
_entity.id
_entity.type
_entity.pdbx_description
1 polymer ?
#
loop_
_entity_poly.entity_id
_entity_poly.type
_entity_poly.pdbx_seq_one_letter_code
_entity_poly.pdbx_strand_id
1 'polypeptide(L)'
;MEYSDRINPIQRKYIPDLAAASETAATLLASLNKGGGEKKGGSEAFFTNSAENFLAAIIYFFVNFHPVGFKNGKKLKRYISLAKEPEVPKEETTAGQSQEQQPSSSKETPSEQQSVDAFKEQTNSKEELPEGNKFELVIRNWDDYQAIDAKNNVILDFVDENGNDVSTDEDRMFVDLNGFSYKDRTGKLVKIERYWYEDENGKEVEPDTITGEYSDMPHVLSFLGRPYDQVFNILMQDDKIASLMAPFKSAYDNKANDQLEGMVGTLRVNAARLVSPEAYWVFTGDDFDLKISDKANPSYLVIANDPEKEQVIGSLNALVLNRLITRVNSKGNFPVSIIVDELPTLYFHKIDRLIGTARSNKVAVTLGFQELPQLEADYGKVGMQKIITTCGNIFMGAARNKETLEWAQNDVFGKAKQTSRSISINDNKVSTTISEKMDYLVPAAKIADMATGWLAGQAARDFTATDERMLNHFDIEQSEEFKTTKYFCKTHFDMKKIKNEEDHYVPLPKIYEFKNDREKEIMLNRNFKRVNDEVEKMVKELLGMA
;
A
#
# COMPACT_ATOMS: atom_id res chain seq x y z
N MET A 1 -11.56 14.81 5.49
CA MET A 1 -11.74 15.43 4.16
C MET A 1 -10.97 16.73 4.05
N GLU A 2 -11.44 17.88 4.57
CA GLU A 2 -10.70 19.16 4.46
C GLU A 2 -9.30 19.10 5.11
N TYR A 3 -9.16 18.35 6.21
CA TYR A 3 -7.92 18.14 6.95
C TYR A 3 -7.28 16.77 6.67
N SER A 4 -7.49 16.19 5.48
CA SER A 4 -7.04 14.83 5.17
C SER A 4 -6.36 14.77 3.82
N ASP A 5 -5.08 14.39 3.81
CA ASP A 5 -4.37 13.96 2.61
C ASP A 5 -5.00 12.68 2.04
N ARG A 6 -4.82 12.48 0.74
CA ARG A 6 -5.14 11.23 0.04
C ARG A 6 -3.91 10.32 -0.01
N ILE A 7 -4.14 9.01 -0.04
CA ILE A 7 -3.10 7.99 0.09
C ILE A 7 -3.40 6.76 -0.75
N ASN A 8 -2.38 6.25 -1.45
CA ASN A 8 -2.49 5.01 -2.20
C ASN A 8 -1.60 3.90 -1.60
N PRO A 9 -2.13 3.09 -0.65
CA PRO A 9 -1.35 2.05 0.02
C PRO A 9 -1.07 0.81 -0.86
N ILE A 10 -1.63 0.71 -2.07
CA ILE A 10 -1.46 -0.48 -2.92
C ILE A 10 -0.56 -0.28 -4.14
N GLN A 11 0.19 0.82 -4.23
CA GLN A 11 1.19 0.99 -5.29
C GLN A 11 2.29 -0.08 -5.21
N ARG A 12 2.92 -0.37 -6.34
CA ARG A 12 4.02 -1.36 -6.46
C ARG A 12 5.21 -1.11 -5.53
N LYS A 13 5.48 0.15 -5.13
CA LYS A 13 6.48 0.48 -4.08
C LYS A 13 6.14 -0.09 -2.68
N TYR A 14 4.88 -0.45 -2.45
CA TYR A 14 4.36 -1.08 -1.23
C TYR A 14 3.91 -2.53 -1.43
N ILE A 15 3.67 -2.95 -2.67
CA ILE A 15 3.30 -4.31 -3.09
C ILE A 15 4.20 -4.74 -4.25
N PRO A 16 5.46 -5.16 -3.99
CA PRO A 16 6.41 -5.52 -5.05
C PRO A 16 6.13 -6.88 -5.68
N ASP A 17 5.44 -7.77 -4.96
CA ASP A 17 5.25 -9.18 -5.32
C ASP A 17 3.88 -9.73 -4.84
N LEU A 18 3.57 -10.96 -5.26
CA LEU A 18 2.31 -11.63 -4.95
C LEU A 18 2.14 -11.93 -3.45
N ALA A 19 3.23 -12.17 -2.71
CA ALA A 19 3.15 -12.43 -1.28
C ALA A 19 2.79 -11.16 -0.49
N ALA A 20 3.30 -10.00 -0.93
CA ALA A 20 2.89 -8.70 -0.41
C ALA A 20 1.41 -8.41 -0.71
N ALA A 21 0.88 -8.84 -1.86
CA ALA A 21 -0.54 -8.73 -2.21
C ALA A 21 -1.41 -9.65 -1.33
N SER A 22 -0.99 -10.90 -1.08
CA SER A 22 -1.65 -11.80 -0.13
C SER A 22 -1.67 -11.24 1.29
N GLU A 23 -0.55 -10.72 1.82
CA GLU A 23 -0.53 -10.07 3.14
C GLU A 23 -1.41 -8.81 3.20
N THR A 24 -1.62 -8.12 2.07
CA THR A 24 -2.57 -7.01 1.94
C THR A 24 -4.01 -7.50 2.06
N ALA A 25 -4.38 -8.52 1.28
CA ALA A 25 -5.70 -9.14 1.29
C ALA A 25 -6.05 -9.75 2.66
N ALA A 26 -5.12 -10.48 3.27
CA ALA A 26 -5.25 -11.05 4.61
C ALA A 26 -5.54 -9.99 5.67
N THR A 27 -4.85 -8.85 5.60
CA THR A 27 -5.04 -7.72 6.52
C THR A 27 -6.44 -7.13 6.39
N LEU A 28 -6.87 -6.84 5.16
CA LEU A 28 -8.17 -6.22 4.91
C LEU A 28 -9.33 -7.16 5.27
N LEU A 29 -9.21 -8.46 4.95
CA LEU A 29 -10.21 -9.45 5.35
C LEU A 29 -10.25 -9.66 6.86
N ALA A 30 -9.10 -9.66 7.54
CA ALA A 30 -9.07 -9.78 8.99
C ALA A 30 -9.66 -8.56 9.70
N SER A 31 -9.43 -7.34 9.20
CA SER A 31 -10.04 -6.13 9.75
C SER A 31 -11.55 -6.05 9.48
N LEU A 32 -12.00 -6.44 8.28
CA LEU A 32 -13.42 -6.52 7.92
C LEU A 32 -14.19 -7.54 8.77
N ASN A 33 -13.52 -8.62 9.19
CA ASN A 33 -14.07 -9.69 10.01
C ASN A 33 -13.80 -9.52 11.53
N LYS A 34 -13.45 -8.30 12.00
CA LYS A 34 -13.31 -7.99 13.45
C LYS A 34 -14.48 -8.60 14.25
N GLY A 35 -14.16 -9.38 15.28
CA GLY A 35 -15.13 -10.10 16.13
C GLY A 35 -15.28 -11.60 15.83
N GLY A 36 -14.75 -12.12 14.70
CA GLY A 36 -14.79 -13.55 14.35
C GLY A 36 -13.76 -14.42 15.09
N GLY A 37 -13.61 -14.24 16.42
CA GLY A 37 -12.53 -14.82 17.24
C GLY A 37 -12.62 -16.33 17.52
N GLU A 38 -13.64 -17.03 17.02
CA GLU A 38 -13.77 -18.48 17.17
C GLU A 38 -12.93 -19.26 16.15
N LYS A 39 -12.60 -20.51 16.49
CA LYS A 39 -11.96 -21.45 15.56
C LYS A 39 -12.95 -21.79 14.44
N LYS A 40 -12.88 -21.03 13.35
CA LYS A 40 -13.57 -21.30 12.09
C LYS A 40 -13.45 -22.78 11.72
N GLY A 41 -14.57 -23.41 11.40
CA GLY A 41 -14.61 -24.80 10.97
C GLY A 41 -13.80 -25.03 9.68
N GLY A 42 -13.49 -26.28 9.34
CA GLY A 42 -12.69 -26.60 8.15
C GLY A 42 -13.24 -25.99 6.84
N SER A 43 -14.57 -25.89 6.72
CA SER A 43 -15.26 -25.22 5.62
C SER A 43 -15.10 -23.68 5.66
N GLU A 44 -15.32 -23.04 6.80
CA GLU A 44 -15.16 -21.59 6.95
C GLU A 44 -13.71 -21.12 6.75
N ALA A 45 -12.74 -21.92 7.19
CA ALA A 45 -11.33 -21.68 6.92
C ALA A 45 -11.03 -21.75 5.42
N PHE A 46 -11.59 -22.74 4.71
CA PHE A 46 -11.48 -22.86 3.25
C PHE A 46 -12.09 -21.64 2.52
N PHE A 47 -13.29 -21.20 2.90
CA PHE A 47 -13.92 -20.01 2.32
C PHE A 47 -13.13 -18.73 2.63
N THR A 48 -12.59 -18.59 3.84
CA THR A 48 -11.76 -17.43 4.23
C THR A 48 -10.47 -17.36 3.39
N ASN A 49 -9.77 -18.49 3.24
CA ASN A 49 -8.56 -18.57 2.42
C ASN A 49 -8.85 -18.35 0.92
N SER A 50 -10.02 -18.80 0.45
CA SER A 50 -10.47 -18.55 -0.93
C SER A 50 -10.66 -17.04 -1.15
N ALA A 51 -11.43 -16.37 -0.28
CA ALA A 51 -11.59 -14.92 -0.32
C ALA A 51 -10.25 -14.17 -0.30
N GLU A 52 -9.28 -14.61 0.50
CA GLU A 52 -7.94 -14.01 0.56
C GLU A 52 -7.20 -14.15 -0.77
N ASN A 53 -7.17 -15.36 -1.35
CA ASN A 53 -6.53 -15.61 -2.65
C ASN A 53 -7.16 -14.79 -3.77
N PHE A 54 -8.49 -14.67 -3.80
CA PHE A 54 -9.21 -13.91 -4.83
C PHE A 54 -8.95 -12.40 -4.73
N LEU A 55 -9.00 -11.84 -3.51
CA LEU A 55 -8.66 -10.43 -3.30
C LEU A 55 -7.18 -10.15 -3.60
N ALA A 56 -6.28 -11.05 -3.22
CA ALA A 56 -4.84 -10.95 -3.52
C ALA A 56 -4.57 -10.96 -5.02
N ALA A 57 -5.26 -11.82 -5.78
CA ALA A 57 -5.18 -11.87 -7.24
C ALA A 57 -5.65 -10.55 -7.88
N ILE A 58 -6.78 -9.97 -7.43
CA ILE A 58 -7.25 -8.67 -7.92
C ILE A 58 -6.26 -7.55 -7.59
N ILE A 59 -5.76 -7.48 -6.36
CA ILE A 59 -4.77 -6.46 -5.96
C ILE A 59 -3.51 -6.58 -6.83
N TYR A 60 -2.98 -7.80 -6.99
CA TYR A 60 -1.77 -8.02 -7.78
C TYR A 60 -1.95 -7.73 -9.27
N PHE A 61 -3.13 -8.03 -9.83
CA PHE A 61 -3.51 -7.63 -11.18
C PHE A 61 -3.43 -6.09 -11.31
N PHE A 62 -4.15 -5.33 -10.48
CA PHE A 62 -4.14 -3.85 -10.56
C PHE A 62 -2.77 -3.21 -10.28
N VAL A 63 -1.92 -3.82 -9.45
CA VAL A 63 -0.54 -3.37 -9.19
C VAL A 63 0.34 -3.43 -10.45
N ASN A 64 0.09 -4.38 -11.35
CA ASN A 64 0.94 -4.67 -12.51
C ASN A 64 0.28 -4.34 -13.87
N PHE A 65 -1.05 -4.21 -13.92
CA PHE A 65 -1.81 -3.95 -15.15
C PHE A 65 -1.51 -2.56 -15.70
N HIS A 66 -1.08 -2.50 -16.96
CA HIS A 66 -0.64 -1.28 -17.66
C HIS A 66 0.37 -0.45 -16.84
N PRO A 67 1.65 -0.88 -16.72
CA PRO A 67 2.65 -0.17 -15.93
C PRO A 67 2.88 1.26 -16.44
N VAL A 68 2.70 2.25 -15.57
CA VAL A 68 2.93 3.67 -15.85
C VAL A 68 3.78 4.32 -14.76
N GLY A 69 4.53 5.35 -15.14
CA GLY A 69 5.34 6.13 -14.21
C GLY A 69 4.50 7.14 -13.44
N PHE A 70 4.82 7.34 -12.16
CA PHE A 70 4.27 8.40 -11.32
C PHE A 70 5.39 9.26 -10.74
N LYS A 71 5.07 10.50 -10.39
CA LYS A 71 5.94 11.40 -9.64
C LYS A 71 5.13 12.27 -8.70
N ASN A 72 5.44 12.26 -7.40
CA ASN A 72 4.67 12.95 -6.35
C ASN A 72 3.15 12.70 -6.49
N GLY A 73 2.77 11.43 -6.66
CA GLY A 73 1.38 11.00 -6.84
C GLY A 73 0.71 11.33 -8.17
N LYS A 74 1.38 12.05 -9.08
CA LYS A 74 0.85 12.39 -10.41
C LYS A 74 1.29 11.39 -11.47
N LYS A 75 0.34 10.94 -12.30
CA LYS A 75 0.60 10.06 -13.45
C LYS A 75 1.42 10.81 -14.49
N LEU A 76 2.54 10.23 -14.92
CA LEU A 76 3.36 10.76 -16.01
C LEU A 76 2.86 10.26 -17.36
N LYS A 77 3.07 11.07 -18.40
CA LYS A 77 2.91 10.64 -19.79
C LYS A 77 4.21 10.02 -20.29
N ARG A 78 4.11 9.05 -21.19
CA ARG A 78 5.24 8.40 -21.86
C ARG A 78 5.33 8.91 -23.28
N TYR A 79 6.54 9.16 -23.76
CA TYR A 79 6.79 9.61 -25.12
C TYR A 79 7.92 8.81 -25.76
N ILE A 80 7.82 8.62 -27.07
CA ILE A 80 8.88 8.08 -27.91
C ILE A 80 9.23 9.03 -29.05
N SER A 81 10.47 8.94 -29.52
CA SER A 81 10.92 9.56 -30.76
C SER A 81 11.36 8.50 -31.76
N LEU A 82 11.01 8.71 -33.03
CA LEU A 82 11.46 7.87 -34.14
C LEU A 82 12.75 8.44 -34.73
N ALA A 83 13.69 7.54 -35.04
CA ALA A 83 14.88 7.89 -35.81
C ALA A 83 14.46 8.34 -37.22
N LYS A 84 15.08 9.42 -37.73
CA LYS A 84 14.89 9.83 -39.12
C LYS A 84 15.51 8.77 -40.04
N GLU A 85 14.84 8.50 -41.17
CA GLU A 85 15.42 7.68 -42.23
C GLU A 85 16.77 8.26 -42.67
N PRO A 86 17.80 7.43 -42.90
CA PRO A 86 19.05 7.92 -43.45
C PRO A 86 18.80 8.42 -44.88
N GLU A 87 19.01 9.71 -45.12
CA GLU A 87 19.03 10.24 -46.49
C GLU A 87 20.11 9.50 -47.28
N VAL A 88 19.69 8.70 -48.26
CA VAL A 88 20.62 8.10 -49.22
C VAL A 88 21.31 9.24 -49.96
N PRO A 89 22.65 9.38 -49.90
CA PRO A 89 23.33 10.44 -50.61
C PRO A 89 23.05 10.32 -52.10
N LYS A 90 22.45 11.36 -52.70
CA LYS A 90 22.36 11.44 -54.15
C LYS A 90 23.77 11.53 -54.70
N GLU A 91 24.15 10.60 -55.57
CA GLU A 91 25.44 10.64 -56.25
C GLU A 91 25.55 11.94 -57.07
N GLU A 92 26.39 12.87 -56.62
CA GLU A 92 26.78 14.03 -57.41
C GLU A 92 27.66 13.58 -58.58
N THR A 93 27.01 13.32 -59.72
CA THR A 93 27.67 13.10 -61.00
C THR A 93 28.29 14.41 -61.48
N THR A 94 29.56 14.62 -61.10
CA THR A 94 30.37 15.78 -61.52
C THR A 94 30.59 15.75 -63.03
N ALA A 95 29.85 16.58 -63.76
CA ALA A 95 30.00 16.75 -65.20
C ALA A 95 31.27 17.54 -65.56
N GLY A 96 32.37 16.81 -65.78
CA GLY A 96 33.59 17.37 -66.37
C GLY A 96 33.41 17.63 -67.87
N GLN A 97 33.50 18.89 -68.30
CA GLN A 97 33.50 19.25 -69.72
C GLN A 97 34.82 18.87 -70.39
N SER A 98 34.75 18.26 -71.57
CA SER A 98 35.87 18.21 -72.54
C SER A 98 35.29 18.07 -73.95
N GLN A 99 35.74 18.94 -74.85
CA GLN A 99 35.34 18.94 -76.26
C GLN A 99 36.18 17.91 -77.04
N GLU A 100 35.60 17.21 -78.01
CA GLU A 100 35.93 17.39 -79.44
C GLU A 100 35.25 16.37 -80.39
N GLN A 101 34.97 16.86 -81.61
CA GLN A 101 34.88 16.14 -82.90
C GLN A 101 33.74 15.13 -83.20
N GLN A 102 32.87 15.57 -84.12
CA GLN A 102 32.02 14.82 -85.06
C GLN A 102 32.87 14.01 -86.10
N PRO A 103 32.33 13.13 -87.00
CA PRO A 103 30.97 13.17 -87.57
C PRO A 103 30.24 11.84 -87.95
N SER A 104 28.95 12.00 -88.29
CA SER A 104 28.12 11.17 -89.21
C SER A 104 27.69 9.78 -88.70
N SER A 105 26.55 9.19 -89.11
CA SER A 105 25.58 9.49 -90.18
C SER A 105 24.21 8.84 -89.92
N SER A 106 23.11 9.38 -90.49
CA SER A 106 21.83 8.68 -90.84
C SER A 106 21.04 7.89 -89.75
N LYS A 107 19.69 7.85 -89.69
CA LYS A 107 18.64 8.11 -90.70
C LYS A 107 17.23 8.26 -90.06
N GLU A 108 16.39 9.06 -90.70
CA GLU A 108 14.93 8.92 -90.94
C GLU A 108 13.93 8.35 -89.88
N THR A 109 12.99 9.23 -89.54
CA THR A 109 11.58 9.16 -89.01
C THR A 109 10.58 8.25 -89.77
N PRO A 110 9.27 8.15 -89.41
CA PRO A 110 8.54 8.13 -88.11
C PRO A 110 7.37 7.07 -88.12
N SER A 111 6.24 7.34 -87.42
CA SER A 111 4.93 6.62 -87.41
C SER A 111 4.92 5.26 -86.66
N GLU A 112 3.85 4.72 -86.04
CA GLU A 112 2.51 5.15 -85.57
C GLU A 112 1.96 4.04 -84.60
N GLN A 113 0.79 4.04 -83.93
CA GLN A 113 -0.43 4.87 -83.99
C GLN A 113 -1.05 5.13 -82.58
N GLN A 114 -2.25 4.60 -82.27
CA GLN A 114 -2.99 4.71 -80.99
C GLN A 114 -3.60 3.34 -80.58
N SER A 115 -3.81 3.10 -79.29
CA SER A 115 -4.99 2.38 -78.77
C SER A 115 -5.19 2.66 -77.26
N VAL A 116 -6.40 2.40 -76.76
CA VAL A 116 -6.98 2.98 -75.52
C VAL A 116 -7.36 1.88 -74.51
N ASP A 117 -7.59 2.28 -73.26
CA ASP A 117 -8.25 1.54 -72.14
C ASP A 117 -7.44 0.38 -71.50
N ALA A 118 -7.37 0.19 -70.17
CA ALA A 118 -8.37 0.48 -69.14
C ALA A 118 -7.75 0.55 -67.71
N PHE A 119 -8.47 1.24 -66.80
CA PHE A 119 -8.49 1.10 -65.32
C PHE A 119 -7.24 0.56 -64.58
N LYS A 120 -6.62 1.43 -63.78
CA LYS A 120 -5.97 1.04 -62.50
C LYS A 120 -6.13 2.14 -61.44
N GLU A 121 -6.17 1.70 -60.19
CA GLU A 121 -6.54 2.49 -59.01
C GLU A 121 -5.54 3.61 -58.66
N GLN A 122 -6.02 4.60 -57.91
CA GLN A 122 -5.23 5.76 -57.49
C GLN A 122 -4.09 5.36 -56.56
N THR A 123 -2.88 5.77 -56.93
CA THR A 123 -1.64 5.52 -56.18
C THR A 123 -1.31 6.66 -55.22
N ASN A 124 -0.87 6.28 -54.01
CA ASN A 124 0.00 7.02 -53.09
C ASN A 124 -0.19 8.55 -52.97
N SER A 125 -0.97 8.97 -51.99
CA SER A 125 -0.61 10.15 -51.20
C SER A 125 0.48 9.75 -50.18
N LYS A 126 1.69 10.29 -50.34
CA LYS A 126 2.67 10.29 -49.25
C LYS A 126 2.13 11.11 -48.09
N GLU A 127 1.81 10.48 -46.97
CA GLU A 127 1.79 11.19 -45.70
C GLU A 127 3.23 11.26 -45.18
N GLU A 128 3.85 12.43 -45.38
CA GLU A 128 5.06 12.78 -44.66
C GLU A 128 4.72 12.87 -43.17
N LEU A 129 5.49 12.18 -42.33
CA LEU A 129 5.31 12.18 -40.88
C LEU A 129 5.25 13.64 -40.37
N PRO A 130 4.19 14.05 -39.66
CA PRO A 130 4.00 15.45 -39.30
C PRO A 130 5.14 15.97 -38.42
N GLU A 131 5.44 17.27 -38.54
CA GLU A 131 6.55 17.92 -37.82
C GLU A 131 6.46 17.71 -36.30
N GLY A 132 7.29 16.79 -35.80
CA GLY A 132 7.38 16.43 -34.39
C GLY A 132 7.70 14.95 -34.21
N ASN A 133 8.97 14.61 -34.01
CA ASN A 133 9.41 13.25 -33.65
C ASN A 133 9.02 12.91 -32.19
N LYS A 134 7.77 13.12 -31.79
CA LYS A 134 7.27 12.91 -30.44
C LYS A 134 5.84 12.36 -30.49
N PHE A 135 5.70 11.09 -30.08
CA PHE A 135 4.42 10.39 -30.05
C PHE A 135 4.15 9.88 -28.63
N GLU A 136 2.90 9.99 -28.16
CA GLU A 136 2.51 9.53 -26.82
C GLU A 136 2.35 8.01 -26.81
N LEU A 137 2.96 7.32 -25.85
CA LEU A 137 2.94 5.87 -25.74
C LEU A 137 1.89 5.40 -24.74
N VAL A 138 0.83 4.77 -25.26
CA VAL A 138 -0.24 4.14 -24.49
C VAL A 138 -0.11 2.61 -24.54
N ILE A 139 -0.69 1.92 -23.56
CA ILE A 139 -0.91 0.47 -23.63
C ILE A 139 -2.39 0.25 -23.92
N ARG A 140 -2.70 -0.75 -24.75
CA ARG A 140 -4.04 -1.21 -25.10
C ARG A 140 -4.19 -2.68 -24.74
N ASN A 141 -5.44 -3.13 -24.65
CA ASN A 141 -5.78 -4.51 -24.31
C ASN A 141 -4.97 -4.98 -23.07
N TRP A 142 -4.12 -5.99 -23.21
CA TRP A 142 -3.27 -6.49 -22.12
C TRP A 142 -1.89 -5.84 -22.10
N ASP A 143 -1.19 -5.94 -23.23
CA ASP A 143 0.24 -5.64 -23.36
C ASP A 143 0.63 -4.96 -24.70
N ASP A 144 -0.36 -4.62 -25.54
CA ASP A 144 -0.17 -3.97 -26.83
C ASP A 144 0.28 -2.49 -26.65
N TYR A 145 1.48 -2.12 -27.10
CA TYR A 145 1.88 -0.71 -27.20
C TYR A 145 1.23 -0.04 -28.41
N GLN A 146 0.84 1.22 -28.24
CA GLN A 146 0.49 2.10 -29.35
C GLN A 146 1.15 3.47 -29.17
N ALA A 147 1.72 3.98 -30.26
CA ALA A 147 2.19 5.36 -30.32
C ALA A 147 1.14 6.22 -31.02
N ILE A 148 0.67 7.29 -30.36
CA ILE A 148 -0.38 8.18 -30.88
C ILE A 148 0.11 9.61 -31.08
N ASP A 149 -0.45 10.31 -32.07
CA ASP A 149 -0.22 11.74 -32.29
C ASP A 149 -1.07 12.63 -31.36
N ALA A 150 -0.90 13.95 -31.46
CA ALA A 150 -1.66 14.94 -30.69
C ALA A 150 -3.17 15.01 -31.03
N LYS A 151 -3.64 14.24 -32.02
CA LYS A 151 -5.05 14.09 -32.41
C LYS A 151 -5.61 12.70 -32.03
N ASN A 152 -4.84 11.88 -31.30
CA ASN A 152 -5.12 10.47 -30.97
C ASN A 152 -5.18 9.52 -32.17
N ASN A 153 -4.56 9.86 -33.31
CA ASN A 153 -4.36 8.90 -34.40
C ASN A 153 -3.23 7.93 -34.01
N VAL A 154 -3.41 6.63 -34.28
CA VAL A 154 -2.36 5.63 -34.09
C VAL A 154 -1.33 5.77 -35.21
N ILE A 155 -0.09 6.05 -34.84
CA ILE A 155 1.07 6.19 -35.73
C ILE A 155 1.90 4.90 -35.77
N LEU A 156 1.95 4.17 -34.66
CA LEU A 156 2.54 2.82 -34.57
C LEU A 156 1.62 1.91 -33.76
N ASP A 157 1.37 0.71 -34.29
CA ASP A 157 0.60 -0.36 -33.65
C ASP A 157 1.49 -1.47 -33.05
N PHE A 158 2.82 -1.32 -33.14
CA PHE A 158 3.81 -2.31 -32.66
C PHE A 158 3.61 -3.73 -33.22
N VAL A 159 3.15 -3.85 -34.47
CA VAL A 159 3.03 -5.16 -35.15
C VAL A 159 4.08 -5.35 -36.25
N ASP A 160 4.70 -6.53 -36.29
CA ASP A 160 5.76 -6.88 -37.24
C ASP A 160 5.28 -7.22 -38.67
N GLU A 161 6.23 -7.49 -39.57
CA GLU A 161 5.99 -7.92 -40.96
C GLU A 161 5.21 -9.26 -41.08
N ASN A 162 5.12 -10.05 -40.01
CA ASN A 162 4.41 -11.33 -39.95
C ASN A 162 3.03 -11.22 -39.26
N GLY A 163 2.72 -10.08 -38.63
CA GLY A 163 1.49 -9.86 -37.86
C GLY A 163 1.60 -10.13 -36.36
N ASN A 164 2.81 -10.35 -35.82
CA ASN A 164 3.06 -10.53 -34.39
C ASN A 164 3.16 -9.19 -33.67
N ASP A 165 2.61 -9.09 -32.46
CA ASP A 165 2.87 -7.96 -31.57
C ASP A 165 4.33 -8.03 -31.06
N VAL A 166 5.06 -6.91 -31.10
CA VAL A 166 6.45 -6.77 -30.63
C VAL A 166 6.61 -5.84 -29.42
N SER A 167 5.50 -5.53 -28.75
CA SER A 167 5.47 -4.73 -27.51
C SER A 167 6.09 -5.48 -26.33
N THR A 168 6.07 -6.81 -26.37
CA THR A 168 6.67 -7.70 -25.37
C THR A 168 7.64 -8.71 -25.97
N ASP A 169 8.51 -9.26 -25.13
CA ASP A 169 9.33 -10.44 -25.42
C ASP A 169 8.56 -11.77 -25.30
N GLU A 170 9.27 -12.89 -25.49
CA GLU A 170 8.73 -14.25 -25.40
C GLU A 170 8.13 -14.59 -24.01
N ASP A 171 8.53 -13.88 -22.95
CA ASP A 171 8.06 -14.05 -21.57
C ASP A 171 6.90 -13.08 -21.20
N ARG A 172 6.35 -12.35 -22.20
CA ARG A 172 5.37 -11.26 -22.02
C ARG A 172 5.84 -10.16 -21.07
N MET A 173 7.12 -9.79 -21.17
CA MET A 173 7.65 -8.57 -20.54
C MET A 173 7.80 -7.47 -21.59
N PHE A 174 7.36 -6.26 -21.26
CA PHE A 174 7.49 -5.09 -22.13
C PHE A 174 8.96 -4.85 -22.53
N VAL A 175 9.21 -4.66 -23.82
CA VAL A 175 10.55 -4.41 -24.37
C VAL A 175 11.09 -3.04 -23.94
N ASP A 176 12.41 -2.90 -23.75
CA ASP A 176 13.03 -1.58 -23.65
C ASP A 176 12.98 -0.90 -25.02
N LEU A 177 12.31 0.25 -25.08
CA LEU A 177 12.05 1.00 -26.30
C LEU A 177 13.27 1.84 -26.74
N ASN A 178 14.27 2.05 -25.88
CA ASN A 178 15.44 2.86 -26.23
C ASN A 178 16.33 2.15 -27.26
N GLY A 179 16.33 2.63 -28.49
CA GLY A 179 17.07 2.00 -29.60
C GLY A 179 16.35 0.80 -30.22
N PHE A 180 15.14 0.46 -29.76
CA PHE A 180 14.35 -0.66 -30.26
C PHE A 180 14.03 -0.50 -31.75
N SER A 181 14.04 -1.60 -32.51
CA SER A 181 13.72 -1.57 -33.93
C SER A 181 13.12 -2.88 -34.40
N TYR A 182 12.10 -2.76 -35.25
CA TYR A 182 11.40 -3.87 -35.90
C TYR A 182 11.01 -3.43 -37.32
N LYS A 183 10.58 -4.37 -38.17
CA LYS A 183 9.93 -4.00 -39.43
C LYS A 183 8.42 -4.07 -39.23
N ASP A 184 7.71 -3.05 -39.66
CA ASP A 184 6.24 -3.05 -39.63
C ASP A 184 5.62 -3.98 -40.68
N ARG A 185 4.29 -4.06 -40.67
CA ARG A 185 3.45 -4.78 -41.66
C ARG A 185 3.68 -4.38 -43.12
N THR A 186 4.33 -3.24 -43.41
CA THR A 186 4.69 -2.80 -44.77
C THR A 186 6.12 -3.19 -45.15
N GLY A 187 6.86 -3.82 -44.24
CA GLY A 187 8.28 -4.14 -44.37
C GLY A 187 9.20 -2.95 -44.09
N LYS A 188 8.67 -1.82 -43.62
CA LYS A 188 9.44 -0.61 -43.30
C LYS A 188 10.11 -0.77 -41.94
N LEU A 189 11.40 -0.45 -41.86
CA LEU A 189 12.15 -0.44 -40.61
C LEU A 189 11.68 0.72 -39.72
N VAL A 190 10.98 0.40 -38.64
CA VAL A 190 10.70 1.31 -37.54
C VAL A 190 11.86 1.23 -36.57
N LYS A 191 12.44 2.39 -36.21
CA LYS A 191 13.46 2.49 -35.17
C LYS A 191 13.10 3.59 -34.18
N ILE A 192 12.93 3.20 -32.93
CA ILE A 192 12.74 4.11 -31.81
C ILE A 192 14.13 4.59 -31.38
N GLU A 193 14.33 5.91 -31.40
CA GLU A 193 15.58 6.54 -31.01
C GLU A 193 15.64 6.71 -29.49
N ARG A 194 14.53 7.08 -28.87
CA ARG A 194 14.46 7.40 -27.43
C ARG A 194 13.07 7.16 -26.86
N TYR A 195 13.01 6.80 -25.59
CA TYR A 195 11.83 6.76 -24.74
C TYR A 195 12.05 7.63 -23.48
N TRP A 196 11.05 8.39 -23.05
CA TRP A 196 11.10 9.21 -21.83
C TRP A 196 9.72 9.46 -21.22
N TYR A 197 9.70 10.03 -20.01
CA TYR A 197 8.49 10.46 -19.31
C TYR A 197 8.39 11.98 -19.22
N GLU A 198 7.18 12.52 -19.25
CA GLU A 198 6.89 13.94 -18.99
C GLU A 198 5.79 14.14 -17.94
N ASP A 199 5.88 15.28 -17.23
CA ASP A 199 4.85 15.75 -16.32
C ASP A 199 3.69 16.47 -17.05
N GLU A 200 2.68 16.89 -16.28
CA GLU A 200 1.51 17.64 -16.78
C GLU A 200 1.86 18.96 -17.50
N ASN A 201 3.09 19.49 -17.31
CA ASN A 201 3.58 20.72 -17.94
C ASN A 201 4.42 20.43 -19.21
N GLY A 202 4.55 19.16 -19.61
CA GLY A 202 5.40 18.74 -20.73
C GLY A 202 6.90 18.77 -20.41
N LYS A 203 7.28 18.77 -19.13
CA LYS A 203 8.68 18.74 -18.71
C LYS A 203 9.14 17.28 -18.54
N GLU A 204 10.26 16.94 -19.15
CA GLU A 204 10.91 15.64 -18.96
C GLU A 204 11.31 15.42 -17.49
N VAL A 205 10.89 14.29 -16.92
CA VAL A 205 11.11 13.93 -15.51
C VAL A 205 11.22 12.43 -15.30
N GLU A 206 12.13 12.00 -14.43
CA GLU A 206 12.15 10.60 -13.97
C GLU A 206 10.99 10.29 -13.00
N PRO A 207 10.32 9.13 -13.08
CA PRO A 207 9.35 8.69 -12.08
C PRO A 207 10.01 8.36 -10.73
N ASP A 208 9.26 8.48 -9.64
CA ASP A 208 9.64 7.95 -8.32
C ASP A 208 9.09 6.54 -8.06
N THR A 209 8.02 6.16 -8.78
CA THR A 209 7.47 4.80 -8.78
C THR A 209 6.87 4.45 -10.14
N ILE A 210 6.89 3.17 -10.49
CA ILE A 210 6.20 2.60 -11.65
C ILE A 210 5.23 1.56 -11.10
N THR A 211 3.94 1.74 -11.39
CA THR A 211 2.85 0.88 -10.89
C THR A 211 1.75 0.82 -11.96
N GLY A 212 0.80 -0.11 -11.82
CA GLY A 212 -0.31 -0.21 -12.77
C GLY A 212 -1.17 1.05 -12.84
N GLU A 213 -1.76 1.31 -14.01
CA GLU A 213 -2.50 2.55 -14.29
C GLU A 213 -3.66 2.80 -13.32
N TYR A 214 -4.35 1.73 -12.93
CA TYR A 214 -5.50 1.74 -12.04
C TYR A 214 -5.17 1.13 -10.66
N SER A 215 -3.90 1.23 -10.25
CA SER A 215 -3.34 0.61 -9.04
C SER A 215 -3.78 1.29 -7.75
N ASP A 216 -5.08 1.37 -7.46
CA ASP A 216 -5.64 1.91 -6.21
C ASP A 216 -6.81 1.08 -5.63
N MET A 217 -7.09 1.24 -4.33
CA MET A 217 -8.14 0.44 -3.66
C MET A 217 -9.55 0.68 -4.24
N PRO A 218 -9.96 1.91 -4.58
CA PRO A 218 -11.23 2.18 -5.23
C PRO A 218 -11.44 1.41 -6.55
N HIS A 219 -10.43 1.28 -7.40
CA HIS A 219 -10.48 0.45 -8.60
C HIS A 219 -10.60 -1.05 -8.26
N VAL A 220 -9.82 -1.54 -7.29
CA VAL A 220 -9.93 -2.92 -6.76
C VAL A 220 -11.34 -3.22 -6.25
N LEU A 221 -11.95 -2.32 -5.49
CA LEU A 221 -13.30 -2.48 -4.94
C LEU A 221 -14.39 -2.40 -6.02
N SER A 222 -14.26 -1.48 -6.97
CA SER A 222 -15.19 -1.36 -8.11
C SER A 222 -15.16 -2.60 -8.99
N PHE A 223 -13.97 -3.12 -9.31
CA PHE A 223 -13.80 -4.36 -10.08
C PHE A 223 -14.31 -5.59 -9.32
N LEU A 224 -14.03 -5.71 -8.02
CA LEU A 224 -14.54 -6.78 -7.18
C LEU A 224 -16.08 -6.86 -7.21
N GLY A 225 -16.78 -5.74 -7.39
CA GLY A 225 -18.24 -5.65 -7.51
C GLY A 225 -18.83 -5.97 -8.90
N ARG A 226 -18.01 -6.20 -9.94
CA ARG A 226 -18.51 -6.53 -11.30
C ARG A 226 -19.11 -7.94 -11.39
N PRO A 227 -19.89 -8.27 -12.43
CA PRO A 227 -20.35 -9.64 -12.68
C PRO A 227 -19.22 -10.68 -12.65
N TYR A 228 -19.52 -11.89 -12.15
CA TYR A 228 -18.49 -12.94 -11.95
C TYR A 228 -17.80 -13.36 -13.24
N ASP A 229 -18.56 -13.50 -14.33
CA ASP A 229 -18.06 -13.81 -15.65
C ASP A 229 -17.01 -12.78 -16.10
N GLN A 230 -17.29 -11.48 -15.92
CA GLN A 230 -16.35 -10.42 -16.28
C GLN A 230 -15.04 -10.52 -15.47
N VAL A 231 -15.16 -10.68 -14.15
CA VAL A 231 -13.98 -10.76 -13.25
C VAL A 231 -13.16 -12.02 -13.50
N PHE A 232 -13.78 -13.19 -13.58
CA PHE A 232 -13.08 -14.45 -13.78
C PHE A 232 -12.47 -14.57 -15.19
N ASN A 233 -13.19 -14.16 -16.25
CA ASN A 233 -12.63 -14.18 -17.60
C ASN A 233 -11.39 -13.30 -17.75
N ILE A 234 -11.30 -12.17 -17.03
CA ILE A 234 -10.11 -11.31 -17.02
C ILE A 234 -9.01 -11.95 -16.17
N LEU A 235 -9.25 -12.27 -14.90
CA LEU A 235 -8.21 -12.78 -13.99
C LEU A 235 -7.62 -14.15 -14.41
N MET A 236 -8.34 -14.95 -15.20
CA MET A 236 -7.83 -16.22 -15.73
C MET A 236 -6.92 -16.10 -16.95
N GLN A 237 -6.77 -14.90 -17.53
CA GLN A 237 -5.82 -14.62 -18.61
C GLN A 237 -4.42 -14.21 -18.08
N ASP A 238 -4.32 -13.81 -16.81
CA ASP A 238 -3.02 -13.47 -16.18
C ASP A 238 -2.38 -14.71 -15.55
N ASP A 239 -1.38 -15.27 -16.26
CA ASP A 239 -0.60 -16.42 -15.82
C ASP A 239 0.11 -16.21 -14.47
N LYS A 240 0.39 -14.96 -14.07
CA LYS A 240 1.10 -14.62 -12.82
C LYS A 240 0.26 -14.88 -11.58
N ILE A 241 -1.08 -14.87 -11.71
CA ILE A 241 -2.04 -15.15 -10.63
C ILE A 241 -2.75 -16.51 -10.77
N ALA A 242 -2.48 -17.27 -11.84
CA ALA A 242 -3.13 -18.54 -12.14
C ALA A 242 -3.11 -19.55 -10.97
N SER A 243 -2.07 -19.54 -10.15
CA SER A 243 -1.94 -20.39 -8.95
C SER A 243 -2.97 -20.08 -7.86
N LEU A 244 -3.30 -18.80 -7.64
CA LEU A 244 -4.36 -18.36 -6.73
C LEU A 244 -5.75 -18.61 -7.32
N MET A 245 -5.86 -18.50 -8.65
CA MET A 245 -7.12 -18.64 -9.38
C MET A 245 -7.54 -20.10 -9.63
N ALA A 246 -6.64 -21.08 -9.51
CA ALA A 246 -6.89 -22.49 -9.83
C ALA A 246 -8.14 -23.11 -9.15
N PRO A 247 -8.42 -22.89 -7.84
CA PRO A 247 -9.63 -23.40 -7.20
C PRO A 247 -10.91 -22.82 -7.85
N PHE A 248 -10.89 -21.53 -8.18
CA PHE A 248 -12.00 -20.83 -8.82
C PHE A 248 -12.21 -21.28 -10.26
N LYS A 249 -11.13 -21.51 -11.01
CA LYS A 249 -11.18 -21.99 -12.39
C LYS A 249 -11.98 -23.29 -12.50
N SER A 250 -11.67 -24.26 -11.65
CA SER A 250 -12.44 -25.51 -11.62
C SER A 250 -13.93 -25.33 -11.28
N ALA A 251 -14.29 -24.41 -10.38
CA ALA A 251 -15.70 -24.13 -10.07
C ALA A 251 -16.41 -23.38 -11.21
N TYR A 252 -15.71 -22.44 -11.86
CA TYR A 252 -16.22 -21.61 -12.96
C TYR A 252 -16.41 -22.40 -14.25
N ASP A 253 -15.43 -23.21 -14.66
CA ASP A 253 -15.49 -24.09 -15.83
C ASP A 253 -16.64 -25.11 -15.71
N ASN A 254 -16.89 -25.61 -14.49
CA ASN A 254 -18.01 -26.49 -14.16
C ASN A 254 -19.34 -25.75 -13.91
N LYS A 255 -19.38 -24.42 -14.03
CA LYS A 255 -20.56 -23.56 -13.80
C LYS A 255 -21.20 -23.72 -12.41
N ALA A 256 -20.37 -24.02 -11.41
CA ALA A 256 -20.77 -24.22 -10.01
C ALA A 256 -20.99 -22.87 -9.29
N ASN A 257 -21.99 -22.11 -9.72
CA ASN A 257 -22.28 -20.76 -9.21
C ASN A 257 -22.44 -20.71 -7.68
N ASP A 258 -23.14 -21.68 -7.08
CA ASP A 258 -23.34 -21.74 -5.63
C ASP A 258 -22.02 -21.91 -4.85
N GLN A 259 -21.05 -22.64 -5.45
CA GLN A 259 -19.72 -22.82 -4.87
C GLN A 259 -18.89 -21.53 -4.99
N LEU A 260 -18.95 -20.83 -6.13
CA LEU A 260 -18.28 -19.54 -6.31
C LEU A 260 -18.84 -18.50 -5.33
N GLU A 261 -20.17 -18.40 -5.20
CA GLU A 261 -20.83 -17.50 -4.25
C GLU A 261 -20.42 -17.81 -2.80
N GLY A 262 -20.35 -19.09 -2.43
CA GLY A 262 -19.82 -19.49 -1.12
C GLY A 262 -18.36 -19.08 -0.88
N MET A 263 -17.53 -19.05 -1.92
CA MET A 263 -16.10 -18.70 -1.83
C MET A 263 -15.81 -17.19 -1.77
N VAL A 264 -16.62 -16.34 -2.44
CA VAL A 264 -16.32 -14.90 -2.56
C VAL A 264 -17.49 -13.96 -2.19
N GLY A 265 -18.70 -14.46 -2.00
CA GLY A 265 -19.89 -13.66 -1.66
C GLY A 265 -19.71 -12.89 -0.35
N THR A 266 -19.19 -13.55 0.70
CA THR A 266 -18.87 -12.90 1.99
C THR A 266 -17.85 -11.76 1.84
N LEU A 267 -16.83 -11.94 0.99
CA LEU A 267 -15.88 -10.88 0.67
C LEU A 267 -16.57 -9.71 -0.04
N ARG A 268 -17.43 -9.98 -1.03
CA ARG A 268 -18.18 -8.93 -1.76
C ARG A 268 -19.09 -8.13 -0.83
N VAL A 269 -19.87 -8.81 0.03
CA VAL A 269 -20.75 -8.16 1.00
C VAL A 269 -19.96 -7.28 1.97
N ASN A 270 -18.83 -7.76 2.49
CA ASN A 270 -18.00 -6.97 3.40
C ASN A 270 -17.27 -5.81 2.69
N ALA A 271 -16.74 -6.04 1.50
CA ALA A 271 -16.04 -5.03 0.71
C ALA A 271 -16.98 -3.90 0.21
N ALA A 272 -18.24 -4.22 -0.12
CA ALA A 272 -19.24 -3.23 -0.50
C ALA A 272 -19.47 -2.17 0.59
N ARG A 273 -19.19 -2.48 1.87
CA ARG A 273 -19.30 -1.53 2.99
C ARG A 273 -18.19 -0.48 3.00
N LEU A 274 -17.10 -0.70 2.26
CA LEU A 274 -16.00 0.27 2.08
C LEU A 274 -16.27 1.27 0.94
N VAL A 275 -17.26 0.98 0.09
CA VAL A 275 -17.58 1.76 -1.11
C VAL A 275 -18.36 3.01 -0.71
N SER A 276 -17.68 4.16 -0.69
CA SER A 276 -18.26 5.48 -0.44
C SER A 276 -17.51 6.56 -1.22
N PRO A 277 -18.15 7.70 -1.57
CA PRO A 277 -17.47 8.81 -2.24
C PRO A 277 -16.26 9.36 -1.47
N GLU A 278 -16.34 9.40 -0.14
CA GLU A 278 -15.25 9.80 0.75
C GLU A 278 -14.07 8.83 0.72
N ALA A 279 -14.34 7.52 0.87
CA ALA A 279 -13.28 6.50 0.79
C ALA A 279 -12.64 6.49 -0.60
N TYR A 280 -13.43 6.61 -1.67
CA TYR A 280 -12.93 6.66 -3.03
C TYR A 280 -12.04 7.90 -3.24
N TRP A 281 -12.43 9.06 -2.71
CA TRP A 281 -11.58 10.26 -2.75
C TRP A 281 -10.25 10.08 -2.00
N VAL A 282 -10.28 9.59 -0.76
CA VAL A 282 -9.07 9.42 0.07
C VAL A 282 -8.12 8.39 -0.55
N PHE A 283 -8.64 7.30 -1.12
CA PHE A 283 -7.81 6.17 -1.56
C PHE A 283 -7.49 6.14 -3.07
N THR A 284 -7.88 7.15 -3.86
CA THR A 284 -7.44 7.32 -5.27
C THR A 284 -6.28 8.31 -5.45
N GLY A 285 -5.93 9.11 -4.43
CA GLY A 285 -4.79 10.02 -4.49
C GLY A 285 -3.55 9.45 -3.82
N ASP A 286 -2.40 10.09 -4.01
CA ASP A 286 -1.12 9.71 -3.39
C ASP A 286 -0.37 11.00 -3.02
N ASP A 287 -0.90 11.73 -2.04
CA ASP A 287 -0.42 13.08 -1.72
C ASP A 287 0.89 13.06 -0.87
N PHE A 288 1.26 11.90 -0.30
CA PHE A 288 2.48 11.71 0.52
C PHE A 288 2.98 10.26 0.55
N ASP A 289 4.28 10.04 0.84
CA ASP A 289 4.84 8.69 1.00
C ASP A 289 4.70 8.14 2.44
N LEU A 290 4.28 6.88 2.56
CA LEU A 290 4.19 6.13 3.82
C LEU A 290 5.52 5.89 4.54
N LYS A 291 6.67 6.13 3.91
CA LYS A 291 7.98 6.06 4.56
C LYS A 291 8.26 7.31 5.41
N ILE A 292 7.41 7.54 6.41
CA ILE A 292 7.47 8.68 7.35
C ILE A 292 8.82 8.85 8.06
N SER A 293 9.61 7.78 8.11
CA SER A 293 10.90 7.67 8.79
C SER A 293 12.10 7.86 7.86
N ASP A 294 11.89 8.35 6.63
CA ASP A 294 12.99 8.72 5.73
C ASP A 294 13.84 9.84 6.33
N LYS A 295 15.14 9.84 6.01
CA LYS A 295 16.09 10.86 6.47
C LYS A 295 16.07 12.13 5.62
N ALA A 296 15.68 12.03 4.35
CA ALA A 296 15.56 13.17 3.46
C ALA A 296 14.28 13.97 3.75
N ASN A 297 13.16 13.27 3.93
CA ASN A 297 11.83 13.84 4.14
C ASN A 297 11.11 13.14 5.32
N PRO A 298 11.53 13.36 6.58
CA PRO A 298 10.83 12.82 7.74
C PRO A 298 9.46 13.51 7.90
N SER A 299 8.44 12.75 8.31
CA SER A 299 7.08 13.26 8.50
C SER A 299 6.38 12.64 9.71
N TYR A 300 5.28 13.28 10.12
CA TYR A 300 4.36 12.75 11.13
C TYR A 300 3.08 12.30 10.44
N LEU A 301 2.65 11.06 10.65
CA LEU A 301 1.34 10.60 10.21
C LEU A 301 0.38 10.51 11.40
N VAL A 302 -0.72 11.25 11.34
CA VAL A 302 -1.81 11.19 12.31
C VAL A 302 -3.00 10.50 11.66
N ILE A 303 -3.33 9.30 12.13
CA ILE A 303 -4.53 8.57 11.70
C ILE A 303 -5.63 8.85 12.72
N ALA A 304 -6.50 9.81 12.41
CA ALA A 304 -7.73 10.05 13.16
C ALA A 304 -8.83 9.09 12.70
N ASN A 305 -9.62 8.58 13.64
CA ASN A 305 -10.80 7.76 13.35
C ASN A 305 -12.06 8.45 13.89
N ASP A 306 -13.18 8.28 13.19
CA ASP A 306 -14.50 8.75 13.60
C ASP A 306 -15.23 7.58 14.25
N PRO A 307 -15.57 7.62 15.56
CA PRO A 307 -16.22 6.52 16.25
C PRO A 307 -17.53 6.05 15.60
N GLU A 308 -18.28 6.96 14.93
CA GLU A 308 -19.51 6.60 14.22
C GLU A 308 -19.25 5.78 12.95
N LYS A 309 -18.01 5.80 12.44
CA LYS A 309 -17.60 5.16 11.17
C LYS A 309 -16.50 4.11 11.36
N GLU A 310 -16.22 3.72 12.60
CA GLU A 310 -15.07 2.90 12.98
C GLU A 310 -14.95 1.61 12.15
N GLN A 311 -16.05 0.92 11.86
CA GLN A 311 -16.02 -0.36 11.15
C GLN A 311 -15.64 -0.22 9.66
N VAL A 312 -15.99 0.91 9.03
CA VAL A 312 -15.67 1.20 7.62
C VAL A 312 -14.26 1.77 7.52
N ILE A 313 -13.98 2.83 8.28
CA ILE A 313 -12.70 3.56 8.24
C ILE A 313 -11.58 2.71 8.85
N GLY A 314 -11.84 1.96 9.92
CA GLY A 314 -10.85 1.12 10.60
C GLY A 314 -10.25 0.03 9.72
N SER A 315 -10.99 -0.50 8.75
CA SER A 315 -10.47 -1.48 7.79
C SER A 315 -9.51 -0.86 6.76
N LEU A 316 -9.83 0.34 6.28
CA LEU A 316 -8.96 1.09 5.38
C LEU A 316 -7.72 1.64 6.12
N ASN A 317 -7.87 2.04 7.39
CA ASN A 317 -6.75 2.41 8.25
C ASN A 317 -5.83 1.21 8.55
N ALA A 318 -6.37 -0.01 8.74
CA ALA A 318 -5.56 -1.22 8.94
C ALA A 318 -4.64 -1.50 7.73
N LEU A 319 -5.12 -1.22 6.51
CA LEU A 319 -4.32 -1.31 5.28
C LEU A 319 -3.17 -0.29 5.28
N VAL A 320 -3.45 0.98 5.58
CA VAL A 320 -2.44 2.05 5.73
C VAL A 320 -1.39 1.68 6.78
N LEU A 321 -1.83 1.22 7.96
CA LEU A 321 -0.96 0.80 9.07
C LEU A 321 -0.04 -0.36 8.69
N ASN A 322 -0.55 -1.42 8.06
CA ASN A 322 0.29 -2.56 7.65
C ASN A 322 1.41 -2.14 6.68
N ARG A 323 1.08 -1.28 5.70
CA ARG A 323 2.11 -0.73 4.80
C ARG A 323 3.12 0.13 5.54
N LEU A 324 2.69 1.04 6.42
CA LEU A 324 3.57 1.86 7.26
C LEU A 324 4.53 1.01 8.10
N ILE A 325 4.03 -0.06 8.75
CA ILE A 325 4.82 -0.97 9.58
C ILE A 325 5.95 -1.61 8.76
N THR A 326 5.64 -2.04 7.54
CA THR A 326 6.63 -2.60 6.61
C THR A 326 7.70 -1.57 6.21
N ARG A 327 7.32 -0.28 6.06
CA ARG A 327 8.27 0.80 5.73
C ARG A 327 9.18 1.18 6.90
N VAL A 328 8.65 1.36 8.12
CA VAL A 328 9.47 1.74 9.29
C VAL A 328 10.43 0.62 9.70
N ASN A 329 10.08 -0.64 9.45
CA ASN A 329 10.90 -1.81 9.74
C ASN A 329 12.03 -2.06 8.71
N SER A 330 12.27 -1.11 7.80
CA SER A 330 13.42 -1.15 6.89
C SER A 330 14.67 -0.49 7.51
N LYS A 331 15.86 -0.88 7.04
CA LYS A 331 17.14 -0.37 7.56
C LYS A 331 17.38 1.07 7.12
N GLY A 332 18.08 1.83 7.95
CA GLY A 332 18.61 3.16 7.60
C GLY A 332 17.69 4.34 7.91
N ASN A 333 16.47 4.09 8.38
CA ASN A 333 15.50 5.08 8.83
C ASN A 333 15.94 5.87 10.08
N PHE A 334 15.23 6.95 10.41
CA PHE A 334 15.23 7.53 11.76
C PHE A 334 14.51 6.60 12.76
N PRO A 335 14.80 6.70 14.08
CA PRO A 335 13.97 6.08 15.12
C PRO A 335 12.53 6.59 15.03
N VAL A 336 11.55 5.72 15.25
CA VAL A 336 10.12 6.03 15.11
C VAL A 336 9.40 5.72 16.41
N SER A 337 8.45 6.56 16.79
CA SER A 337 7.45 6.20 17.80
C SER A 337 6.10 5.96 17.12
N ILE A 338 5.48 4.81 17.39
CA ILE A 338 4.12 4.49 16.99
C ILE A 338 3.28 4.50 18.27
N ILE A 339 2.38 5.47 18.38
CA ILE A 339 1.50 5.67 19.52
C ILE A 339 0.08 5.37 19.07
N VAL A 340 -0.57 4.42 19.74
CA VAL A 340 -1.97 4.04 19.51
C VAL A 340 -2.72 4.30 20.81
N ASP A 341 -3.56 5.32 20.84
CA ASP A 341 -4.26 5.78 22.06
C ASP A 341 -5.33 4.77 22.53
N GLU A 342 -6.12 4.24 21.58
CA GLU A 342 -7.10 3.17 21.82
C GLU A 342 -6.92 2.06 20.78
N LEU A 343 -6.12 1.05 21.13
CA LEU A 343 -5.80 -0.09 20.28
C LEU A 343 -7.02 -0.85 19.72
N PRO A 344 -8.10 -1.09 20.48
CA PRO A 344 -9.40 -1.53 19.97
C PRO A 344 -9.86 -0.86 18.67
N THR A 345 -9.68 0.47 18.50
CA THR A 345 -10.21 1.19 17.33
C THR A 345 -9.54 0.85 16.00
N LEU A 346 -8.38 0.17 16.02
CA LEU A 346 -7.56 -0.11 14.85
C LEU A 346 -7.15 -1.58 14.83
N TYR A 347 -7.29 -2.25 13.68
CA TYR A 347 -6.86 -3.65 13.56
C TYR A 347 -5.41 -3.76 13.13
N PHE A 348 -4.55 -4.31 14.00
CA PHE A 348 -3.17 -4.64 13.66
C PHE A 348 -3.02 -6.12 13.31
N HIS A 349 -3.08 -6.44 12.02
CA HIS A 349 -2.74 -7.77 11.53
C HIS A 349 -1.29 -8.12 11.92
N LYS A 350 -1.09 -9.24 12.61
CA LYS A 350 0.21 -9.69 13.14
C LYS A 350 0.95 -8.61 13.97
N ILE A 351 0.25 -8.04 14.96
CA ILE A 351 0.79 -7.05 15.92
C ILE A 351 2.09 -7.52 16.62
N ASP A 352 2.32 -8.83 16.71
CA ASP A 352 3.57 -9.42 17.20
C ASP A 352 4.79 -9.12 16.31
N ARG A 353 4.63 -9.02 14.98
CA ARG A 353 5.70 -8.57 14.09
C ARG A 353 6.07 -7.11 14.36
N LEU A 354 5.07 -6.25 14.58
CA LEU A 354 5.24 -4.83 14.90
C LEU A 354 6.06 -4.65 16.18
N ILE A 355 5.66 -5.28 17.29
CA ILE A 355 6.34 -5.09 18.58
C ILE A 355 7.71 -5.83 18.59
N GLY A 356 7.75 -7.06 18.07
CA GLY A 356 8.92 -7.94 18.19
C GLY A 356 10.08 -7.60 17.26
N THR A 357 9.82 -7.34 15.97
CA THR A 357 10.91 -7.18 14.97
C THR A 357 11.43 -5.74 14.88
N ALA A 358 10.55 -4.76 15.09
CA ALA A 358 10.85 -3.35 14.88
C ALA A 358 11.79 -2.74 15.95
N ARG A 359 11.99 -3.41 17.09
CA ARG A 359 13.02 -3.07 18.10
C ARG A 359 14.42 -2.94 17.48
N SER A 360 14.76 -3.83 16.55
CA SER A 360 16.07 -3.81 15.86
C SER A 360 16.26 -2.56 14.99
N ASN A 361 15.18 -1.98 14.50
CA ASN A 361 15.13 -0.75 13.70
C ASN A 361 14.81 0.50 14.54
N LYS A 362 14.91 0.41 15.89
CA LYS A 362 14.66 1.51 16.83
C LYS A 362 13.24 2.10 16.74
N VAL A 363 12.24 1.24 16.50
CA VAL A 363 10.83 1.61 16.60
C VAL A 363 10.34 1.36 18.02
N ALA A 364 9.77 2.38 18.66
CA ALA A 364 9.12 2.30 19.96
C ALA A 364 7.60 2.28 19.77
N VAL A 365 6.93 1.25 20.28
CA VAL A 365 5.47 1.07 20.14
C VAL A 365 4.82 1.32 21.50
N THR A 366 3.83 2.20 21.55
CA THR A 366 3.02 2.51 22.73
C THR A 366 1.56 2.18 22.41
N LEU A 367 0.94 1.33 23.23
CA LEU A 367 -0.41 0.82 23.02
C LEU A 367 -1.27 1.14 24.25
N GLY A 368 -2.26 2.01 24.08
CA GLY A 368 -3.31 2.25 25.05
C GLY A 368 -4.52 1.36 24.78
N PHE A 369 -5.19 0.95 25.86
CA PHE A 369 -6.47 0.23 25.88
C PHE A 369 -7.05 0.36 27.30
N GLN A 370 -8.36 0.15 27.48
CA GLN A 370 -9.01 0.42 28.77
C GLN A 370 -8.84 -0.73 29.77
N GLU A 371 -9.24 -1.95 29.40
CA GLU A 371 -9.17 -3.14 30.27
C GLU A 371 -8.85 -4.41 29.45
N LEU A 372 -8.27 -5.43 30.10
CA LEU A 372 -7.84 -6.67 29.42
C LEU A 372 -8.95 -7.41 28.64
N PRO A 373 -10.21 -7.51 29.13
CA PRO A 373 -11.25 -8.23 28.38
C PRO A 373 -11.66 -7.55 27.07
N GLN A 374 -11.49 -6.23 26.94
CA GLN A 374 -11.66 -5.52 25.67
C GLN A 374 -10.57 -5.96 24.68
N LEU A 375 -9.32 -6.04 25.16
CA LEU A 375 -8.19 -6.52 24.37
C LEU A 375 -8.34 -8.01 23.97
N GLU A 376 -8.89 -8.87 24.83
CA GLU A 376 -9.22 -10.26 24.48
C GLU A 376 -10.37 -10.34 23.46
N ALA A 377 -11.36 -9.44 23.50
CA ALA A 377 -12.45 -9.41 22.53
C ALA A 377 -11.97 -9.05 21.11
N ASP A 378 -11.07 -8.07 20.98
CA ASP A 378 -10.60 -7.59 19.68
C ASP A 378 -9.48 -8.46 19.06
N TYR A 379 -8.56 -8.96 19.89
CA TYR A 379 -7.35 -9.68 19.45
C TYR A 379 -7.36 -11.18 19.77
N GLY A 380 -8.37 -11.66 20.49
CA GLY A 380 -8.43 -13.02 21.02
C GLY A 380 -7.40 -13.27 22.12
N LYS A 381 -7.59 -14.37 22.85
CA LYS A 381 -6.72 -14.76 23.97
C LYS A 381 -5.24 -14.81 23.62
N VAL A 382 -4.93 -15.34 22.44
CA VAL A 382 -3.54 -15.49 21.94
C VAL A 382 -2.93 -14.14 21.59
N GLY A 383 -3.71 -13.22 21.01
CA GLY A 383 -3.24 -11.87 20.68
C GLY A 383 -2.98 -11.05 21.94
N MET A 384 -3.92 -11.05 22.89
CA MET A 384 -3.76 -10.41 24.20
C MET A 384 -2.48 -10.88 24.91
N GLN A 385 -2.29 -12.20 25.03
CA GLN A 385 -1.12 -12.74 25.72
C GLN A 385 0.21 -12.37 25.04
N LYS A 386 0.26 -12.31 23.69
CA LYS A 386 1.44 -11.82 22.96
C LYS A 386 1.75 -10.35 23.27
N ILE A 387 0.73 -9.49 23.35
CA ILE A 387 0.90 -8.06 23.66
C ILE A 387 1.44 -7.90 25.09
N ILE A 388 0.78 -8.52 26.07
CA ILE A 388 1.17 -8.49 27.49
C ILE A 388 2.62 -8.97 27.70
N THR A 389 3.00 -10.07 27.06
CA THR A 389 4.34 -10.69 27.26
C THR A 389 5.47 -9.98 26.52
N THR A 390 5.18 -9.22 25.45
CA THR A 390 6.22 -8.52 24.68
C THR A 390 6.45 -7.08 25.17
N CYS A 391 5.42 -6.42 25.71
CA CYS A 391 5.51 -5.05 26.22
C CYS A 391 6.20 -4.97 27.59
N GLY A 392 7.52 -4.77 27.60
CA GLY A 392 8.30 -4.68 28.84
C GLY A 392 8.08 -3.41 29.69
N ASN A 393 7.48 -2.36 29.12
CA ASN A 393 7.07 -1.16 29.85
C ASN A 393 5.55 -1.19 30.02
N ILE A 394 5.09 -1.10 31.27
CA ILE A 394 3.68 -1.10 31.65
C ILE A 394 3.39 0.22 32.37
N PHE A 395 2.36 0.93 31.92
CA PHE A 395 1.78 2.09 32.55
C PHE A 395 0.29 1.80 32.76
N MET A 396 -0.20 1.96 33.98
CA MET A 396 -1.62 1.74 34.30
C MET A 396 -2.18 2.85 35.20
N GLY A 397 -3.36 3.32 34.82
CA GLY A 397 -4.25 4.09 35.68
C GLY A 397 -5.13 3.17 36.54
N ALA A 398 -6.21 3.72 37.09
CA ALA A 398 -7.19 2.94 37.86
C ALA A 398 -7.91 1.93 36.96
N ALA A 399 -7.98 0.67 37.41
CA ALA A 399 -8.69 -0.42 36.73
C ALA A 399 -9.83 -0.93 37.63
N ARG A 400 -10.94 -1.41 37.05
CA ARG A 400 -12.09 -1.92 37.82
C ARG A 400 -12.35 -3.41 37.56
N ASN A 401 -11.98 -3.90 36.38
CA ASN A 401 -12.16 -5.30 36.04
C ASN A 401 -11.32 -6.22 36.92
N LYS A 402 -11.96 -7.28 37.43
CA LYS A 402 -11.32 -8.31 38.26
C LYS A 402 -10.08 -8.91 37.59
N GLU A 403 -10.15 -9.28 36.31
CA GLU A 403 -9.03 -9.91 35.59
C GLU A 403 -7.85 -8.96 35.42
N THR A 404 -8.12 -7.69 35.09
CA THR A 404 -7.08 -6.66 34.96
C THR A 404 -6.41 -6.36 36.32
N LEU A 405 -7.19 -6.34 37.40
CA LEU A 405 -6.68 -6.16 38.76
C LEU A 405 -5.90 -7.38 39.26
N GLU A 406 -6.35 -8.60 38.96
CA GLU A 406 -5.64 -9.84 39.30
C GLU A 406 -4.32 -9.97 38.52
N TRP A 407 -4.32 -9.67 37.21
CA TRP A 407 -3.11 -9.61 36.39
C TRP A 407 -2.11 -8.58 36.94
N ALA A 408 -2.55 -7.35 37.19
CA ALA A 408 -1.68 -6.31 37.71
C ALA A 408 -1.09 -6.69 39.08
N GLN A 409 -1.91 -7.21 39.99
CA GLN A 409 -1.46 -7.61 41.32
C GLN A 409 -0.50 -8.81 41.30
N ASN A 410 -0.75 -9.82 40.46
CA ASN A 410 0.01 -11.08 40.45
C ASN A 410 1.22 -11.04 39.52
N ASP A 411 1.01 -10.66 38.25
CA ASP A 411 2.02 -10.74 37.20
C ASP A 411 2.90 -9.49 37.15
N VAL A 412 2.31 -8.29 37.27
CA VAL A 412 3.06 -7.01 37.24
C VAL A 412 3.69 -6.71 38.60
N PHE A 413 2.93 -6.64 39.69
CA PHE A 413 3.45 -6.29 41.01
C PHE A 413 4.02 -7.48 41.77
N GLY A 414 3.30 -8.60 41.80
CA GLY A 414 3.67 -9.79 42.54
C GLY A 414 3.72 -9.57 44.06
N LYS A 415 4.35 -10.51 44.75
CA LYS A 415 4.54 -10.46 46.21
C LYS A 415 5.96 -10.04 46.57
N ALA A 416 6.07 -9.23 47.61
CA ALA A 416 7.31 -8.83 48.24
C ALA A 416 7.31 -9.26 49.71
N LYS A 417 8.51 -9.43 50.28
CA LYS A 417 8.67 -9.69 51.70
C LYS A 417 8.33 -8.41 52.47
N GLN A 418 7.33 -8.48 53.34
CA GLN A 418 6.90 -7.35 54.17
C GLN A 418 7.13 -7.66 55.65
N THR A 419 7.85 -6.76 56.31
CA THR A 419 8.12 -6.82 57.75
C THR A 419 6.99 -6.14 58.52
N SER A 420 6.19 -6.92 59.24
CA SER A 420 5.17 -6.44 60.16
C SER A 420 5.75 -6.22 61.54
N ARG A 421 5.51 -5.05 62.14
CA ARG A 421 5.92 -4.72 63.50
C ARG A 421 4.69 -4.57 64.38
N SER A 422 4.38 -5.59 65.17
CA SER A 422 3.35 -5.51 66.20
C SER A 422 3.93 -4.91 67.48
N ILE A 423 3.24 -3.92 68.06
CA ILE A 423 3.62 -3.28 69.32
C ILE A 423 2.50 -3.51 70.31
N SER A 424 2.78 -4.27 71.37
CA SER A 424 1.85 -4.51 72.48
C SER A 424 2.28 -3.68 73.68
N ILE A 425 1.38 -2.84 74.19
CA ILE A 425 1.65 -1.93 75.31
C ILE A 425 0.81 -2.41 76.51
N ASN A 426 1.47 -2.77 77.61
CA ASN A 426 0.89 -2.94 78.93
C ASN A 426 1.49 -1.89 79.88
N ASP A 427 0.81 -1.59 80.98
CA ASP A 427 1.15 -0.52 81.94
C ASP A 427 2.64 -0.44 82.35
N ASN A 428 3.33 -1.59 82.41
CA ASN A 428 4.75 -1.67 82.79
C ASN A 428 5.69 -2.18 81.68
N LYS A 429 5.22 -2.46 80.45
CA LYS A 429 6.09 -2.99 79.37
C LYS A 429 5.53 -2.77 77.96
N VAL A 430 6.39 -2.26 77.08
CA VAL A 430 6.19 -2.31 75.62
C VAL A 430 6.89 -3.53 75.05
N SER A 431 6.15 -4.42 74.40
CA SER A 431 6.69 -5.54 73.62
C SER A 431 6.64 -5.20 72.14
N THR A 432 7.73 -5.40 71.41
CA THR A 432 7.75 -5.34 69.94
C THR A 432 7.97 -6.74 69.39
N THR A 433 7.02 -7.25 68.61
CA THR A 433 7.18 -8.46 67.81
C THR A 433 7.36 -8.06 66.36
N ILE A 434 8.46 -8.52 65.74
CA ILE A 434 8.72 -8.35 64.32
C ILE A 434 8.45 -9.70 63.65
N SER A 435 7.62 -9.72 62.62
CA SER A 435 7.36 -10.90 61.79
C SER A 435 7.46 -10.54 60.32
N GLU A 436 7.85 -11.51 59.49
CA GLU A 436 7.99 -11.32 58.06
C GLU A 436 6.98 -12.21 57.33
N LYS A 437 6.29 -11.65 56.34
CA LYS A 437 5.34 -12.38 55.49
C LYS A 437 5.53 -11.97 54.03
N MET A 438 5.28 -12.89 53.11
CA MET A 438 5.13 -12.55 51.68
C MET A 438 3.73 -11.99 51.46
N ASP A 439 3.63 -10.74 51.04
CA ASP A 439 2.37 -10.05 50.76
C ASP A 439 2.47 -9.26 49.45
N TYR A 440 1.34 -8.86 48.86
CA TYR A 440 1.34 -8.16 47.58
C TYR A 440 1.99 -6.77 47.68
N LEU A 441 2.88 -6.45 46.75
CA LEU A 441 3.58 -5.17 46.71
C LEU A 441 2.60 -4.00 46.51
N VAL A 442 1.61 -4.18 45.63
CA VAL A 442 0.47 -3.29 45.45
C VAL A 442 -0.80 -4.14 45.40
N PRO A 443 -1.69 -4.07 46.41
CA PRO A 443 -2.95 -4.79 46.40
C PRO A 443 -3.93 -4.26 45.35
N ALA A 444 -4.76 -5.13 44.77
CA ALA A 444 -5.77 -4.80 43.77
C ALA A 444 -6.67 -3.62 44.17
N ALA A 445 -7.15 -3.57 45.43
CA ALA A 445 -7.96 -2.46 45.93
C ALA A 445 -7.24 -1.10 45.80
N LYS A 446 -5.93 -1.05 46.05
CA LYS A 446 -5.12 0.17 45.94
C LYS A 446 -4.94 0.63 44.49
N ILE A 447 -5.04 -0.28 43.52
CA ILE A 447 -5.05 0.01 42.07
C ILE A 447 -6.44 0.53 41.66
N ALA A 448 -7.52 -0.10 42.14
CA ALA A 448 -8.89 0.31 41.86
C ALA A 448 -9.23 1.70 42.43
N ASP A 449 -8.73 2.01 43.62
CA ASP A 449 -8.95 3.28 44.33
C ASP A 449 -7.97 4.40 43.91
N MET A 450 -7.20 4.24 42.83
CA MET A 450 -6.28 5.27 42.36
C MET A 450 -7.03 6.53 41.88
N ALA A 451 -6.72 7.67 42.49
CA ALA A 451 -7.23 8.97 42.05
C ALA A 451 -6.54 9.42 40.74
N THR A 452 -7.19 10.31 39.99
CA THR A 452 -6.65 10.90 38.76
C THR A 452 -5.25 11.49 38.97
N GLY A 453 -4.33 11.20 38.04
CA GLY A 453 -2.93 11.59 38.15
C GLY A 453 -2.08 10.67 39.03
N TRP A 454 -2.60 9.56 39.54
CA TRP A 454 -1.77 8.44 39.99
C TRP A 454 -1.54 7.45 38.84
N LEU A 455 -0.32 6.92 38.78
CA LEU A 455 0.10 5.88 37.86
C LEU A 455 0.80 4.77 38.64
N ALA A 456 0.60 3.56 38.20
CA ALA A 456 1.36 2.41 38.63
C ALA A 456 1.92 1.66 37.41
N GLY A 457 2.86 0.76 37.62
CA GLY A 457 3.31 -0.16 36.58
C GLY A 457 4.74 -0.65 36.79
N GLN A 458 5.40 -0.96 35.68
CA GLN A 458 6.77 -1.48 35.66
C GLN A 458 7.54 -0.90 34.46
N ALA A 459 8.77 -0.45 34.68
CA ALA A 459 9.71 -0.15 33.61
C ALA A 459 10.52 -1.40 33.22
N ALA A 460 10.79 -1.55 31.93
CA ALA A 460 11.75 -2.53 31.42
C ALA A 460 13.15 -2.24 31.98
N ARG A 461 13.91 -3.29 32.28
CA ARG A 461 15.33 -3.16 32.63
C ARG A 461 16.19 -3.11 31.38
N ASP A 462 17.11 -2.16 31.33
CA ASP A 462 18.25 -2.23 30.42
C ASP A 462 19.31 -3.23 30.93
N PHE A 463 20.22 -3.62 30.03
CA PHE A 463 21.34 -4.50 30.38
C PHE A 463 22.28 -3.78 31.36
N THR A 464 22.33 -4.29 32.60
CA THR A 464 23.38 -3.99 33.57
C THR A 464 24.47 -5.06 33.43
N ALA A 465 25.72 -4.62 33.23
CA ALA A 465 26.86 -5.53 33.22
C ALA A 465 27.16 -5.96 34.67
N THR A 466 27.21 -7.27 34.91
CA THR A 466 27.49 -7.81 36.24
C THR A 466 28.90 -7.46 36.69
N ASP A 467 29.02 -6.78 37.83
CA ASP A 467 30.30 -6.47 38.48
C ASP A 467 30.98 -7.78 38.90
N GLU A 468 32.25 -7.98 38.52
CA GLU A 468 33.05 -9.16 38.87
C GLU A 468 33.09 -9.43 40.40
N ARG A 469 32.85 -8.41 41.22
CA ARG A 469 32.74 -8.52 42.68
C ARG A 469 31.54 -9.35 43.15
N MET A 470 30.46 -9.42 42.36
CA MET A 470 29.26 -10.20 42.68
C MET A 470 29.51 -11.72 42.67
N LEU A 471 30.62 -12.18 42.09
CA LEU A 471 30.98 -13.61 42.04
C LEU A 471 31.36 -14.21 43.41
N ASN A 472 31.75 -13.38 44.39
CA ASN A 472 32.29 -13.85 45.68
C ASN A 472 31.36 -13.60 46.89
N HIS A 473 30.39 -12.69 46.77
CA HIS A 473 29.35 -12.47 47.77
C HIS A 473 28.11 -11.92 47.08
N PHE A 474 27.02 -12.70 47.06
CA PHE A 474 25.82 -12.37 46.29
C PHE A 474 24.61 -12.18 47.22
N ASP A 475 24.31 -10.93 47.52
CA ASP A 475 23.06 -10.55 48.18
C ASP A 475 22.09 -9.99 47.12
N ILE A 476 21.07 -10.79 46.83
CA ILE A 476 20.01 -10.49 45.85
C ILE A 476 19.25 -9.20 46.23
N GLU A 477 19.11 -8.87 47.52
CA GLU A 477 18.32 -7.71 47.94
C GLU A 477 19.13 -6.39 47.87
N GLN A 478 20.47 -6.46 47.88
CA GLN A 478 21.36 -5.30 47.84
C GLN A 478 21.98 -5.01 46.46
N SER A 479 22.05 -5.99 45.56
CA SER A 479 22.57 -5.77 44.20
C SER A 479 21.68 -4.80 43.40
N GLU A 480 22.30 -3.83 42.72
CA GLU A 480 21.59 -2.87 41.86
C GLU A 480 20.83 -3.55 40.72
N GLU A 481 21.31 -4.70 40.25
CA GLU A 481 20.68 -5.54 39.22
C GLU A 481 19.27 -6.01 39.64
N PHE A 482 18.97 -6.04 40.94
CA PHE A 482 17.73 -6.57 41.49
C PHE A 482 16.77 -5.50 42.04
N LYS A 483 17.18 -4.22 42.10
CA LYS A 483 16.30 -3.10 42.48
C LYS A 483 15.00 -3.11 41.68
N THR A 484 13.86 -2.93 42.36
CA THR A 484 12.55 -2.99 41.72
C THR A 484 12.39 -1.88 40.67
N THR A 485 11.95 -2.24 39.46
CA THR A 485 11.53 -1.27 38.42
C THR A 485 10.02 -1.00 38.46
N LYS A 486 9.34 -1.51 39.48
CA LYS A 486 7.91 -1.38 39.70
C LYS A 486 7.63 -0.09 40.46
N TYR A 487 6.66 0.70 40.00
CA TYR A 487 6.35 2.01 40.55
C TYR A 487 4.86 2.16 40.88
N PHE A 488 4.58 3.03 41.85
CA PHE A 488 3.25 3.51 42.22
C PHE A 488 3.43 4.96 42.68
N CYS A 489 3.13 5.91 41.82
CA CYS A 489 3.49 7.32 42.00
C CYS A 489 2.39 8.27 41.51
N LYS A 490 2.49 9.54 41.93
CA LYS A 490 1.65 10.61 41.41
C LYS A 490 2.42 11.39 40.35
N THR A 491 1.77 11.72 39.23
CA THR A 491 2.34 12.55 38.18
C THR A 491 2.64 13.96 38.70
N HIS A 492 3.70 14.56 38.18
CA HIS A 492 4.11 15.93 38.48
C HIS A 492 4.20 16.71 37.17
N PHE A 493 3.08 17.28 36.75
CA PHE A 493 2.97 18.07 35.53
C PHE A 493 3.28 19.55 35.80
N ASP A 494 4.16 20.14 35.00
CA ASP A 494 4.34 21.59 34.99
C ASP A 494 3.21 22.25 34.18
N MET A 495 2.12 22.56 34.88
CA MET A 495 0.94 23.21 34.29
C MET A 495 1.24 24.59 33.68
N LYS A 496 2.33 25.27 34.09
CA LYS A 496 2.72 26.55 33.46
C LYS A 496 3.38 26.29 32.11
N LYS A 497 4.26 25.28 32.03
CA LYS A 497 4.88 24.87 30.77
C LYS A 497 3.84 24.36 29.78
N ILE A 498 2.93 23.48 30.22
CA ILE A 498 1.84 22.95 29.38
C ILE A 498 0.99 24.09 28.84
N LYS A 499 0.52 25.01 29.70
CA LYS A 499 -0.27 26.15 29.23
C LYS A 499 0.50 27.03 28.23
N ASN A 500 1.78 27.30 28.48
CA ASN A 500 2.60 28.06 27.53
C ASN A 500 2.77 27.31 26.19
N GLU A 501 2.72 25.98 26.17
CA GLU A 501 2.73 25.17 24.94
C GLU A 501 1.38 25.27 24.21
N GLU A 502 0.26 25.12 24.94
CA GLU A 502 -1.12 25.28 24.45
C GLU A 502 -1.38 26.67 23.86
N ASP A 503 -0.89 27.73 24.52
CA ASP A 503 -1.00 29.13 24.07
C ASP A 503 -0.27 29.38 22.72
N HIS A 504 0.59 28.45 22.25
CA HIS A 504 1.29 28.49 20.97
C HIS A 504 0.79 27.43 19.95
N TYR A 505 -0.31 26.72 20.23
CA TYR A 505 -0.88 25.77 19.27
C TYR A 505 -1.33 26.46 17.99
N VAL A 506 -0.80 25.99 16.86
CA VAL A 506 -1.26 26.41 15.53
C VAL A 506 -2.53 25.64 15.15
N PRO A 507 -3.53 26.30 14.52
CA PRO A 507 -4.67 25.59 13.94
C PRO A 507 -4.20 24.56 12.92
N LEU A 508 -4.84 23.38 12.90
CA LEU A 508 -4.60 22.36 11.89
C LEU A 508 -4.83 22.96 10.49
N PRO A 509 -3.87 22.83 9.55
CA PRO A 509 -4.02 23.38 8.22
C PRO A 509 -5.13 22.65 7.46
N LYS A 510 -5.98 23.41 6.76
CA LYS A 510 -6.85 22.82 5.72
C LYS A 510 -5.99 22.45 4.51
N ILE A 511 -6.09 21.20 4.12
CA ILE A 511 -5.40 20.60 2.97
C ILE A 511 -6.28 20.77 1.71
N TYR A 512 -7.59 20.61 1.88
CA TYR A 512 -8.60 20.83 0.85
C TYR A 512 -9.58 21.92 1.28
N GLU A 513 -9.76 22.91 0.41
CA GLU A 513 -10.76 23.96 0.55
C GLU A 513 -11.90 23.73 -0.45
N PHE A 514 -13.13 23.56 0.04
CA PHE A 514 -14.34 23.50 -0.77
C PHE A 514 -15.15 24.78 -0.57
N LYS A 515 -15.70 25.39 -1.62
CA LYS A 515 -16.48 26.64 -1.47
C LYS A 515 -17.76 26.45 -0.64
N ASN A 516 -18.28 25.23 -0.57
CA ASN A 516 -19.43 24.80 0.23
C ASN A 516 -19.60 23.27 0.16
N ASP A 517 -20.49 22.72 1.00
CA ASP A 517 -20.80 21.29 1.04
C ASP A 517 -21.30 20.71 -0.28
N ARG A 518 -22.00 21.50 -1.10
CA ARG A 518 -22.48 21.05 -2.41
C ARG A 518 -21.34 20.89 -3.42
N GLU A 519 -20.34 21.77 -3.42
CA GLU A 519 -19.15 21.60 -4.26
C GLU A 519 -18.34 20.37 -3.84
N LYS A 520 -18.17 20.17 -2.54
CA LYS A 520 -17.58 18.95 -1.96
C LYS A 520 -18.32 17.70 -2.44
N GLU A 521 -19.65 17.64 -2.28
CA GLU A 521 -20.47 16.52 -2.74
C GLU A 521 -20.31 16.26 -4.25
N ILE A 522 -20.28 17.30 -5.08
CA ILE A 522 -20.07 17.19 -6.53
C ILE A 522 -18.68 16.62 -6.85
N MET A 523 -17.62 17.08 -6.17
CA MET A 523 -16.25 16.60 -6.42
C MET A 523 -16.07 15.13 -5.99
N LEU A 524 -16.59 14.76 -4.82
CA LEU A 524 -16.54 13.38 -4.31
C LEU A 524 -17.32 12.43 -5.24
N ASN A 525 -18.57 12.79 -5.61
CA ASN A 525 -19.37 11.96 -6.52
C ASN A 525 -18.80 11.91 -7.94
N ARG A 526 -18.15 12.98 -8.43
CA ARG A 526 -17.47 12.94 -9.74
C ARG A 526 -16.28 11.99 -9.71
N ASN A 527 -15.49 11.97 -8.64
CA ASN A 527 -14.41 10.99 -8.50
C ASN A 527 -14.95 9.57 -8.36
N PHE A 528 -15.99 9.38 -7.55
CA PHE A 528 -16.66 8.10 -7.39
C PHE A 528 -17.19 7.55 -8.73
N LYS A 529 -17.85 8.40 -9.54
CA LYS A 529 -18.30 8.00 -10.87
C LYS A 529 -17.13 7.68 -11.79
N ARG A 530 -16.11 8.54 -11.84
CA ARG A 530 -14.91 8.38 -12.67
C ARG A 530 -14.28 6.99 -12.51
N VAL A 531 -14.02 6.55 -11.28
CA VAL A 531 -13.43 5.22 -10.98
C VAL A 531 -14.30 4.08 -11.54
N ASN A 532 -15.62 4.17 -11.40
CA ASN A 532 -16.52 3.13 -11.90
C ASN A 532 -16.63 3.14 -13.44
N ASP A 533 -16.63 4.33 -14.06
CA ASP A 533 -16.60 4.51 -15.52
C ASP A 533 -15.25 3.99 -16.10
N GLU A 534 -14.13 4.19 -15.40
CA GLU A 534 -12.78 3.70 -15.74
C GLU A 534 -12.71 2.16 -15.67
N VAL A 535 -13.18 1.54 -14.58
CA VAL A 535 -13.26 0.07 -14.47
C VAL A 535 -14.20 -0.53 -15.52
N GLU A 536 -15.36 0.08 -15.79
CA GLU A 536 -16.26 -0.44 -16.83
C GLU A 536 -15.62 -0.40 -18.22
N LYS A 537 -14.93 0.70 -18.56
CA LYS A 537 -14.21 0.82 -19.82
C LYS A 537 -13.09 -0.21 -19.95
N MET A 538 -12.29 -0.40 -18.90
CA MET A 538 -11.22 -1.40 -18.87
C MET A 538 -11.78 -2.82 -19.06
N VAL A 539 -12.88 -3.17 -18.37
CA VAL A 539 -13.54 -4.48 -18.52
C VAL A 539 -14.07 -4.70 -19.93
N LYS A 540 -14.64 -3.65 -20.56
CA LYS A 540 -15.10 -3.71 -21.95
C LYS A 540 -13.95 -3.93 -22.93
N GLU A 541 -12.86 -3.20 -22.77
CA GLU A 541 -11.64 -3.31 -23.59
C GLU A 541 -11.05 -4.73 -23.52
N LEU A 542 -10.82 -5.26 -22.30
CA LEU A 542 -10.24 -6.60 -22.10
C LEU A 542 -11.13 -7.78 -22.52
N LEU A 543 -12.45 -7.58 -22.62
CA LEU A 543 -13.40 -8.62 -23.04
C LEU A 543 -13.86 -8.45 -24.50
N GLY A 544 -13.32 -7.48 -25.24
CA GLY A 544 -13.74 -7.19 -26.62
C GLY A 544 -15.21 -6.76 -26.74
N MET A 545 -15.79 -6.17 -25.68
CA MET A 545 -17.17 -5.70 -25.66
C MET A 545 -17.23 -4.26 -26.17
N ALA A 546 -17.99 -4.03 -27.25
CA ALA A 546 -18.20 -2.71 -27.87
C ALA A 546 -19.08 -1.76 -27.03
#